data_AF-A0A928B7J4-F1
#
_entry.id   AF-A0A928B7J4-F1
#
_cell.length_a   1.000
_cell.length_b   1.000
_cell.length_c   1.000
_cell.angle_alpha   90.00
_cell.angle_beta   90.00
_cell.angle_gamma   90.00
#
_symmetry.space_group_name_H-M   'P 1'
#
loop_
_entity.id
_entity.type
_entity.pdbx_description
1 polymer ?
#
loop_
_entity_poly.entity_id
_entity_poly.type
_entity_poly.pdbx_seq_one_letter_code
_entity_poly.pdbx_strand_id
1 'polypeptide(L)' 'MGVGLKKIFEFYRDGFRSMTLGKYLWAIVLIKLFIMFAILKLFFFKGELSVFDSQQDKGNHVKEQLIEKLPADK' A
#
# COMPACT_ATOMS: atom_id res chain seq x y z
N MET A 1 26.06 -16.31 28.76
CA MET A 1 24.86 -15.63 29.31
C MET A 1 23.86 -15.34 28.19
N GLY A 2 23.07 -16.32 27.73
CA GLY A 2 22.12 -16.12 26.61
C GLY A 2 20.80 -16.90 26.73
N VAL A 3 20.54 -17.47 27.91
CA VAL A 3 19.45 -18.45 28.11
C VAL A 3 18.10 -17.77 28.36
N GLY A 4 18.09 -16.54 28.88
CA GLY A 4 16.85 -15.82 29.20
C GLY A 4 15.99 -15.50 27.97
N LEU A 5 16.60 -14.97 26.90
CA LEU A 5 15.89 -14.58 25.67
C LEU A 5 15.28 -15.79 24.95
N LYS A 6 15.99 -16.93 24.92
CA LYS A 6 15.46 -18.17 24.33
C LYS A 6 14.23 -18.67 25.09
N LYS A 7 14.27 -18.66 26.42
CA LYS A 7 13.11 -19.08 27.25
C LYS A 7 11.90 -18.17 27.09
N ILE A 8 12.12 -16.84 27.01
CA ILE A 8 11.03 -15.88 26.78
C ILE A 8 10.41 -16.08 25.39
N PHE A 9 11.24 -16.30 24.38
CA PHE A 9 10.77 -16.59 23.02
C PHE A 9 9.99 -17.91 22.94
N GLU A 10 10.48 -18.98 23.57
CA GLU A 10 9.78 -20.26 23.60
C GLU A 10 8.49 -20.19 24.41
N PHE A 11 8.46 -19.46 25.53
CA PHE A 11 7.24 -19.25 26.30
C PHE A 11 6.19 -18.43 25.54
N TYR A 12 6.62 -17.39 24.80
CA TYR A 12 5.73 -16.63 23.92
C TYR A 12 5.21 -17.51 22.78
N ARG A 13 6.09 -18.28 22.13
CA ARG A 13 5.73 -19.19 21.04
C ARG A 13 4.78 -20.29 21.51
N ASP A 14 5.03 -20.90 22.66
CA ASP A 14 4.22 -21.99 23.21
C ASP A 14 2.91 -21.47 23.81
N GLY A 15 2.90 -20.30 24.46
CA GLY A 15 1.67 -19.63 24.90
C GLY A 15 0.79 -19.23 23.71
N PHE A 16 1.40 -18.69 22.65
CA PHE A 16 0.69 -18.32 21.43
C PHE A 16 0.16 -19.53 20.64
N ARG A 17 0.89 -20.65 20.65
CA ARG A 17 0.52 -21.89 19.94
C ARG A 17 -0.46 -22.78 20.71
N SER A 18 -0.43 -22.77 22.04
CA SER A 18 -1.32 -23.54 22.91
C SER A 18 -2.72 -22.93 23.03
N MET A 19 -2.86 -21.63 22.77
CA MET A 19 -4.17 -20.98 22.72
C MET A 19 -4.82 -21.15 21.35
N THR A 20 -5.80 -22.04 21.26
CA THR A 20 -6.72 -22.11 20.11
C THR A 20 -7.35 -20.75 19.83
N LEU A 21 -7.78 -20.03 20.88
CA LEU A 21 -8.31 -18.67 20.81
C LEU A 21 -7.30 -17.64 20.28
N GLY A 22 -6.01 -17.77 20.62
CA GLY A 22 -4.95 -16.86 20.17
C GLY A 22 -4.73 -16.94 18.66
N LYS A 23 -4.82 -18.15 18.08
CA LYS A 23 -4.77 -18.35 16.63
C LYS A 23 -5.94 -17.67 15.92
N TYR A 24 -7.15 -17.78 16.47
CA TYR A 24 -8.32 -17.09 15.92
C TYR A 24 -8.20 -15.57 16.02
N LEU A 25 -7.77 -15.04 17.17
CA LEU A 25 -7.52 -13.60 17.33
C LEU A 25 -6.48 -13.08 16.33
N TRP A 26 -5.36 -13.79 16.18
CA TRP A 26 -4.32 -13.38 15.24
C TRP A 26 -4.79 -13.47 13.79
N ALA A 27 -5.56 -14.51 13.45
CA ALA A 27 -6.19 -14.61 12.14
C ALA A 27 -7.14 -13.43 11.88
N ILE A 28 -7.94 -13.02 12.87
CA ILE A 28 -8.80 -11.83 12.78
C ILE A 28 -7.97 -10.56 12.57
N VAL A 29 -6.86 -10.38 13.30
CA VAL A 29 -5.96 -9.24 13.12
C VAL A 29 -5.36 -9.23 11.72
N LEU A 30 -4.86 -10.36 11.22
CA LEU A 30 -4.33 -10.48 9.86
C LEU A 30 -5.40 -10.17 8.80
N ILE A 31 -6.60 -10.72 8.95
CA ILE A 31 -7.73 -10.47 8.04
C ILE A 31 -8.08 -8.99 8.06
N LYS A 32 -8.17 -8.37 9.24
CA LYS A 32 -8.49 -6.94 9.38
C LYS A 32 -7.42 -6.07 8.75
N LEU A 33 -6.13 -6.39 8.96
CA LEU A 33 -5.02 -5.71 8.29
C LEU A 33 -5.08 -5.87 6.78
N PHE A 34 -5.37 -7.07 6.27
CA PHE A 34 -5.50 -7.32 4.84
C PHE A 34 -6.68 -6.57 4.22
N ILE A 35 -7.85 -6.59 4.85
CA ILE A 35 -9.05 -5.87 4.39
C ILE A 35 -8.79 -4.36 4.43
N MET A 36 -8.23 -3.82 5.51
CA MET A 36 -7.90 -2.40 5.61
C MET A 36 -6.87 -2.00 4.55
N PHE A 37 -5.84 -2.82 4.32
CA PHE A 37 -4.85 -2.58 3.27
C PHE A 37 -5.47 -2.66 1.88
N ALA A 38 -6.37 -3.62 1.62
CA ALA A 38 -7.04 -3.76 0.34
C ALA A 38 -7.99 -2.60 0.05
N ILE A 39 -8.76 -2.13 1.05
CA ILE A 39 -9.64 -0.96 0.90
C ILE A 39 -8.83 0.30 0.72
N LEU A 40 -7.80 0.54 1.54
CA LEU A 40 -6.90 1.68 1.38
C LEU A 40 -6.23 1.62 0.01
N LYS A 41 -5.69 0.48 -0.40
CA LYS A 41 -5.09 0.31 -1.73
C LYS A 41 -6.12 0.55 -2.83
N LEU A 42 -7.32 -0.02 -2.76
CA LEU A 42 -8.35 0.16 -3.78
C LEU A 42 -8.85 1.61 -3.84
N PHE A 43 -9.01 2.28 -2.70
CA PHE A 43 -9.52 3.65 -2.61
C PHE A 43 -8.44 4.70 -2.92
N PHE A 44 -7.24 4.57 -2.34
CA PHE A 44 -6.09 5.43 -2.66
C PHE A 44 -5.60 5.22 -4.11
N PHE A 45 -5.50 3.99 -4.62
CA PHE A 45 -5.07 3.79 -6.01
C PHE A 45 -6.16 4.10 -7.02
N LYS A 46 -7.46 3.93 -6.73
CA LYS A 46 -8.52 4.43 -7.62
C LYS A 46 -8.51 5.96 -7.70
N GLY A 47 -8.18 6.66 -6.62
CA GLY A 47 -8.02 8.11 -6.63
C GLY A 47 -6.74 8.59 -7.31
N GLU A 48 -5.61 7.90 -7.11
CA GLU A 48 -4.29 8.33 -7.62
C GLU A 48 -4.00 7.90 -9.07
N LEU A 49 -4.63 6.85 -9.59
CA LEU A 49 -4.50 6.49 -11.02
C LEU A 49 -5.64 6.98 -11.90
N SER A 50 -6.80 7.38 -11.33
CA SER A 50 -7.88 7.99 -12.12
C SER A 50 -7.73 9.49 -12.32
N VAL A 51 -6.66 10.12 -11.80
CA VAL A 51 -6.27 11.49 -12.20
C VAL A 51 -5.30 11.45 -13.39
N PHE A 52 -4.99 10.26 -13.92
CA PHE A 52 -4.22 10.07 -15.15
C PHE A 52 -4.90 9.13 -16.16
N ASP A 53 -6.24 9.11 -16.21
CA ASP A 53 -6.96 8.65 -17.41
C ASP A 53 -6.77 9.59 -18.62
N SER A 54 -5.87 10.59 -18.51
CA SER A 54 -5.02 10.99 -19.63
C SER A 54 -3.78 11.79 -19.18
N GLN A 55 -2.68 11.13 -18.80
CA GLN A 55 -1.32 11.73 -18.93
C GLN A 55 -0.95 11.96 -20.40
N GLN A 56 -1.58 11.19 -21.30
CA GLN A 56 -1.26 11.20 -22.71
C GLN A 56 -1.85 12.45 -23.43
N ASP A 57 -2.99 12.99 -23.00
CA ASP A 57 -3.59 14.21 -23.57
C ASP A 57 -2.96 15.51 -23.04
N LYS A 58 -2.55 15.57 -21.77
CA LYS A 58 -1.93 16.80 -21.23
C LYS A 58 -0.58 17.08 -21.91
N GLY A 59 0.17 16.04 -22.23
CA GLY A 59 1.42 16.15 -22.96
C GLY A 59 1.21 16.68 -24.39
N ASN A 60 0.18 16.23 -25.10
CA ASN A 60 -0.10 16.71 -26.46
C ASN A 60 -0.65 18.14 -26.46
N HIS A 61 -1.55 18.50 -25.53
CA HIS A 61 -2.09 19.86 -25.48
C HIS A 61 -1.04 20.93 -25.13
N VAL A 62 -0.07 20.60 -24.25
CA VAL A 62 1.04 21.51 -23.92
C VAL A 62 2.06 21.59 -25.07
N LYS A 63 2.30 20.49 -25.79
CA LYS A 63 3.15 20.50 -27.00
C LYS A 63 2.56 21.37 -28.10
N GLU A 64 1.25 21.26 -28.35
CA GLU A 64 0.57 22.04 -29.38
C GLU A 64 0.59 23.54 -29.06
N GLN A 65 0.35 23.92 -27.79
CA GLN A 65 0.44 25.31 -27.37
C GLN A 65 1.87 25.88 -27.32
N LEU A 66 2.90 25.05 -27.10
CA LEU A 66 4.30 25.51 -27.20
C LEU A 66 4.77 25.65 -28.66
N ILE A 67 4.27 24.81 -29.57
CA ILE A 67 4.60 24.89 -31.00
C ILE A 67 3.86 26.06 -31.67
N GLU A 68 2.59 26.30 -31.30
CA GLU A 68 1.78 27.40 -31.85
C GLU A 68 2.22 28.79 -31.36
N LYS A 69 2.79 28.88 -30.14
CA LYS A 69 3.31 30.15 -29.59
C LYS A 69 4.76 30.46 -29.95
N LEU A 70 5.41 29.67 -30.80
CA LEU A 70 6.71 30.06 -31.34
C LEU A 70 6.47 30.91 -32.61
N PRO A 71 6.53 32.25 -32.55
CA PRO A 71 6.45 33.08 -33.73
C PRO A 71 7.62 32.73 -34.66
N ALA A 72 7.30 32.17 -35.82
CA ALA A 72 8.25 31.91 -36.89
C ALA A 72 8.58 33.20 -37.67
N ASP A 73 8.87 34.30 -36.98
CA ASP A 73 9.44 35.57 -37.47
C ASP A 73 9.27 36.61 -36.33
N LYS A 74 10.28 37.35 -35.87
CA LYS A 74 11.35 38.08 -36.54
C LYS A 74 12.61 38.13 -35.68
#